data_AF-A0A812QFA7-F1
#
_entry.id   AF-A0A812QFA7-F1
#
_cell.length_a   1.000
_cell.length_b   1.000
_cell.length_c   1.000
_cell.angle_alpha   90.00
_cell.angle_beta   90.00
_cell.angle_gamma   90.00
#
_symmetry.space_group_name_H-M   'P 1'
#
loop_
_entity.id
_entity.type
_entity.pdbx_description
1 polymer ?
#
loop_
_entity_poly.entity_id
_entity_poly.type
_entity_poly.pdbx_seq_one_letter_code
_entity_poly.pdbx_strand_id
1 'polypeptide(L)'
;AMLQAAILEPGRLVLHANLNMSTCPQHVPVTREETRLVGSPAGQLLLELTRSPKPLLDALVECLNLSIDLATSSTSNTVDIVLFFIRLYARVMSAVTFLWQNLMACHRARQKNWQFGFPKEGSEKRQEMKKHLEQAMKDHQVRMLLDGGIMRCLKSWIEELEASSQQNPRLIDKNTERICDIHAHILLLLRSLPLEAKPA
;
A
#
# COMPACT_ATOMS: atom_id res chain seq x y z
N ALA A 1 5.66 8.64 -13.32
CA ALA A 1 6.38 9.60 -12.47
C ALA A 1 5.50 10.25 -11.40
N MET A 2 4.51 11.10 -11.72
CA MET A 2 3.71 11.82 -10.70
C MET A 2 2.89 10.91 -9.78
N LEU A 3 2.12 9.95 -10.32
CA LEU A 3 1.34 8.96 -9.55
C LEU A 3 2.24 8.01 -8.73
N GLN A 4 3.47 7.77 -9.20
CA GLN A 4 4.46 6.97 -8.46
C GLN A 4 5.08 7.79 -7.32
N ALA A 5 5.51 9.04 -7.54
CA ALA A 5 6.02 9.90 -6.46
C ALA A 5 4.94 10.16 -5.37
N ALA A 6 3.73 10.40 -5.83
CA ALA A 6 2.48 10.48 -5.09
C ALA A 6 2.21 9.31 -4.13
N ILE A 7 2.23 8.08 -4.67
CA ILE A 7 1.91 6.88 -3.91
C ILE A 7 3.13 6.39 -3.14
N LEU A 8 4.34 6.58 -3.66
CA LEU A 8 5.57 6.01 -3.11
C LEU A 8 6.34 6.93 -2.13
N GLU A 9 6.10 8.24 -2.11
CA GLU A 9 6.81 9.18 -1.22
C GLU A 9 5.83 10.11 -0.48
N PRO A 10 5.09 9.60 0.53
CA PRO A 10 4.08 10.38 1.25
C PRO A 10 4.66 11.59 2.02
N GLY A 11 5.97 11.63 2.26
CA GLY A 11 6.66 12.76 2.89
C GLY A 11 7.21 13.81 1.93
N ARG A 12 7.21 13.58 0.61
CA ARG A 12 7.81 14.51 -0.36
C ARG A 12 6.83 15.57 -0.86
N LEU A 13 5.54 15.31 -0.74
CA LEU A 13 4.55 16.39 -0.71
C LEU A 13 4.57 16.98 0.69
N VAL A 14 5.54 17.88 0.88
CA VAL A 14 5.56 18.81 1.99
C VAL A 14 4.15 19.37 2.12
N LEU A 15 3.44 18.99 3.18
CA LEU A 15 2.42 19.87 3.75
C LEU A 15 3.20 21.12 4.10
N HIS A 16 3.30 22.04 3.14
CA HIS A 16 3.96 23.32 3.36
C HIS A 16 3.34 23.86 4.64
N ALA A 17 4.17 24.17 5.64
CA ALA A 17 3.73 24.76 6.90
C ALA A 17 2.87 26.04 6.72
N ASN A 18 2.76 26.55 5.48
CA ASN A 18 1.97 27.70 5.06
C ASN A 18 0.67 27.34 4.30
N LEU A 19 0.35 26.05 4.11
CA LEU A 19 -0.98 25.66 3.63
C LEU A 19 -1.97 25.85 4.78
N ASN A 20 -2.56 27.04 4.84
CA ASN A 20 -3.77 27.27 5.62
C ASN A 20 -4.80 26.22 5.18
N MET A 21 -5.02 25.20 6.01
CA MET A 21 -6.01 24.11 5.81
C MET A 21 -7.45 24.62 5.59
N SER A 22 -7.66 25.94 5.65
CA SER A 22 -8.92 26.63 5.43
C SER A 22 -9.14 27.11 3.98
N THR A 23 -8.16 27.02 3.09
CA THR A 23 -8.31 27.45 1.68
C THR A 23 -8.81 26.31 0.80
N CYS A 24 -9.96 26.51 0.14
CA CYS A 24 -10.56 25.62 -0.85
C CYS A 24 -10.24 26.14 -2.27
N PRO A 25 -10.00 25.28 -3.28
CA PRO A 25 -9.91 25.71 -4.67
C PRO A 25 -11.18 26.45 -5.11
N GLN A 26 -11.02 27.59 -5.79
CA GLN A 26 -12.13 28.45 -6.22
C GLN A 26 -12.55 28.18 -7.67
N HIS A 27 -11.72 27.48 -8.46
CA HIS A 27 -11.91 27.30 -9.90
C HIS A 27 -12.12 25.83 -10.32
N VAL A 28 -12.92 25.60 -11.36
CA VAL A 28 -13.07 24.32 -12.06
C VAL A 28 -13.04 24.56 -13.59
N PRO A 29 -12.07 24.00 -14.34
CA PRO A 29 -10.91 23.24 -13.85
C PRO A 29 -9.97 24.12 -13.01
N VAL A 30 -9.33 23.50 -12.02
CA VAL A 30 -8.42 24.21 -11.11
C VAL A 30 -7.21 24.79 -11.82
N THR A 31 -6.76 25.93 -11.32
CA THR A 31 -5.54 26.59 -11.80
C THR A 31 -4.27 25.84 -11.33
N ARG A 32 -3.13 26.10 -11.99
CA ARG A 32 -1.83 25.49 -11.63
C ARG A 32 -1.41 25.77 -10.18
N GLU A 33 -1.83 26.88 -9.63
CA GLU A 33 -1.52 27.32 -8.26
C GLU A 33 -2.40 26.59 -7.23
N GLU A 34 -3.68 26.39 -7.57
CA GLU A 34 -4.65 25.65 -6.75
C GLU A 34 -4.49 24.13 -6.86
N THR A 35 -3.68 23.64 -7.80
CA THR A 35 -3.41 22.20 -7.98
C THR A 35 -2.88 21.56 -6.70
N ARG A 36 -2.15 22.32 -5.88
CA ARG A 36 -1.64 21.88 -4.57
C ARG A 36 -2.73 21.76 -3.49
N LEU A 37 -3.87 22.44 -3.68
CA LEU A 37 -5.06 22.39 -2.81
C LEU A 37 -5.99 21.23 -3.19
N VAL A 38 -5.93 20.75 -4.43
CA VAL A 38 -6.78 19.66 -4.93
C VAL A 38 -6.13 18.31 -4.63
N GLY A 39 -6.16 17.95 -3.34
CA GLY A 39 -5.81 16.62 -2.85
C GLY A 39 -4.34 16.27 -2.98
N SER A 40 -3.72 15.89 -1.86
CA SER A 40 -2.56 15.01 -1.99
C SER A 40 -2.99 13.76 -2.77
N PRO A 41 -2.12 13.13 -3.56
CA PRO A 41 -2.42 11.87 -4.23
C PRO A 41 -2.83 10.76 -3.26
N ALA A 42 -2.42 10.86 -2.00
CA ALA A 42 -2.96 10.03 -0.91
C ALA A 42 -4.46 10.29 -0.70
N GLY A 43 -4.91 11.55 -0.76
CA GLY A 43 -6.33 11.91 -0.79
C GLY A 43 -7.09 11.30 -1.96
N GLN A 44 -6.50 11.26 -3.16
CA GLN A 44 -7.14 10.58 -4.32
C GLN A 44 -7.25 9.06 -4.10
N LEU A 45 -6.19 8.42 -3.60
CA LEU A 45 -6.24 6.99 -3.25
C LEU A 45 -7.30 6.71 -2.18
N LEU A 46 -7.38 7.55 -1.14
CA LEU A 46 -8.39 7.41 -0.09
C LEU A 46 -9.81 7.61 -0.63
N LEU A 47 -10.02 8.56 -1.53
CA LEU A 47 -11.31 8.80 -2.20
C LEU A 47 -11.71 7.62 -3.10
N GLU A 48 -10.76 7.03 -3.82
CA GLU A 48 -11.04 5.87 -4.67
C GLU A 48 -11.37 4.64 -3.81
N LEU A 49 -10.60 4.42 -2.74
CA LEU A 49 -10.88 3.35 -1.78
C LEU A 49 -12.20 3.52 -1.03
N THR A 50 -12.72 4.75 -0.84
CA THR A 50 -14.03 4.96 -0.23
C THR A 50 -15.20 4.75 -1.20
N ARG A 51 -14.95 4.85 -2.51
CA ARG A 51 -15.97 4.70 -3.56
C ARG A 51 -16.01 3.29 -4.16
N SER A 52 -14.84 2.74 -4.45
CA SER A 52 -14.65 1.54 -5.27
C SER A 52 -13.45 0.71 -4.77
N PRO A 53 -13.45 0.25 -3.50
CA PRO A 53 -12.31 -0.48 -2.94
C PRO A 53 -12.06 -1.81 -3.67
N LYS A 54 -13.12 -2.54 -4.03
CA LYS A 54 -13.01 -3.89 -4.59
C LYS A 54 -12.28 -3.94 -5.95
N PRO A 55 -12.72 -3.19 -6.99
CA PRO A 55 -12.03 -3.22 -8.29
C PRO A 55 -10.55 -2.82 -8.22
N LEU A 56 -10.23 -1.81 -7.39
CA LEU A 56 -8.85 -1.35 -7.22
C LEU A 56 -7.97 -2.43 -6.59
N LEU A 57 -8.48 -3.13 -5.58
CA LEU A 57 -7.74 -4.18 -4.89
C LEU A 57 -7.62 -5.44 -5.74
N ASP A 58 -8.68 -5.84 -6.45
CA ASP A 58 -8.64 -6.98 -7.36
C ASP A 58 -7.57 -6.79 -8.45
N ALA A 59 -7.58 -5.62 -9.11
CA ALA A 59 -6.59 -5.27 -10.13
C ALA A 59 -5.15 -5.25 -9.57
N LEU A 60 -4.99 -4.76 -8.33
CA LEU A 60 -3.69 -4.69 -7.70
C LEU A 60 -3.14 -6.08 -7.36
N VAL A 61 -4.00 -7.01 -6.92
CA VAL A 61 -3.56 -8.38 -6.69
C VAL A 61 -3.29 -9.11 -8.00
N GLU A 62 -4.09 -8.88 -9.04
CA GLU A 62 -3.81 -9.43 -10.37
C GLU A 62 -2.44 -8.97 -10.89
N CYS A 63 -2.15 -7.67 -10.79
CA CYS A 63 -0.82 -7.14 -11.14
C CYS A 63 0.30 -7.79 -10.33
N LEU A 64 0.07 -8.02 -9.03
CA LEU A 64 1.05 -8.65 -8.15
C LEU A 64 1.30 -10.11 -8.55
N ASN A 65 0.24 -10.87 -8.86
CA ASN A 65 0.36 -12.25 -9.35
C ASN A 65 1.12 -12.30 -10.69
N LEU A 66 0.74 -11.47 -11.67
CA LEU A 66 1.44 -11.37 -12.95
C LEU A 66 2.91 -10.97 -12.78
N SER A 67 3.23 -10.14 -11.78
CA SER A 67 4.61 -9.77 -11.49
C SER A 67 5.44 -10.94 -10.96
N ILE A 68 4.83 -11.85 -10.18
CA ILE A 68 5.49 -13.06 -9.68
C ILE A 68 5.71 -14.05 -10.82
N ASP A 69 4.76 -14.17 -11.74
CA ASP A 69 4.93 -15.04 -12.92
C ASP A 69 6.10 -14.60 -13.81
N LEU A 70 6.44 -13.30 -13.77
CA LEU A 70 7.61 -12.72 -14.43
C LEU A 70 8.92 -12.91 -13.62
N ALA A 71 8.85 -13.30 -12.36
CA ALA A 71 10.01 -13.45 -11.46
C ALA A 71 10.64 -14.84 -11.60
N THR A 72 11.52 -15.00 -12.59
CA THR A 72 12.22 -16.26 -12.84
C THR A 72 13.47 -16.47 -11.99
N SER A 73 14.14 -15.41 -11.53
CA SER A 73 15.31 -15.48 -10.64
C SER A 73 15.60 -14.16 -9.93
N SER A 74 16.41 -14.22 -8.87
CA SER A 74 16.93 -13.09 -8.08
C SER A 74 17.84 -12.13 -8.88
N THR A 75 18.22 -12.51 -10.09
CA THR A 75 19.09 -11.72 -10.98
C THR A 75 18.38 -11.26 -12.25
N SER A 76 17.10 -11.57 -12.39
CA SER A 76 16.29 -11.13 -13.53
C SER A 76 16.12 -9.61 -13.55
N ASN A 77 16.00 -9.04 -14.75
CA ASN A 77 15.64 -7.63 -14.95
C ASN A 77 14.21 -7.30 -14.45
N THR A 78 13.42 -8.32 -14.11
CA THR A 78 12.05 -8.17 -13.61
C THR A 78 11.97 -7.99 -12.09
N VAL A 79 13.08 -8.16 -11.35
CA VAL A 79 13.13 -8.02 -9.89
C VAL A 79 12.58 -6.68 -9.43
N ASP A 80 13.03 -5.58 -10.05
CA ASP A 80 12.59 -4.23 -9.68
C ASP A 80 11.09 -4.00 -9.90
N ILE A 81 10.49 -4.69 -10.88
CA ILE A 81 9.06 -4.63 -11.19
C ILE A 81 8.27 -5.32 -10.07
N VAL A 82 8.71 -6.49 -9.64
CA VAL A 82 8.08 -7.25 -8.54
C VAL A 82 8.18 -6.45 -7.24
N LEU A 83 9.37 -5.96 -6.90
CA LEU A 83 9.58 -5.13 -5.71
C LEU A 83 8.78 -3.82 -5.77
N PHE A 84 8.58 -3.24 -6.95
CA PHE A 84 7.69 -2.11 -7.16
C PHE A 84 6.23 -2.45 -6.82
N PHE A 85 5.69 -3.56 -7.35
CA PHE A 85 4.31 -3.96 -7.07
C PHE A 85 4.10 -4.34 -5.61
N ILE A 86 5.09 -4.97 -4.96
CA ILE A 86 5.08 -5.22 -3.52
C ILE A 86 4.96 -3.92 -2.73
N ARG A 87 5.78 -2.90 -3.05
CA ARG A 87 5.72 -1.59 -2.38
C ARG A 87 4.40 -0.89 -2.61
N LEU A 88 3.87 -0.95 -3.84
CA LEU A 88 2.57 -0.38 -4.17
C LEU A 88 1.46 -1.05 -3.37
N TYR A 89 1.45 -2.38 -3.37
CA TYR A 89 0.50 -3.20 -2.62
C TYR A 89 0.52 -2.90 -1.12
N ALA A 90 1.70 -2.93 -0.49
CA ALA A 90 1.84 -2.64 0.93
C ALA A 90 1.30 -1.25 1.30
N ARG A 91 1.48 -0.25 0.44
CA ARG A 91 0.97 1.11 0.66
C ARG A 91 -0.54 1.22 0.50
N VAL A 92 -1.12 0.60 -0.53
CA VAL A 92 -2.58 0.55 -0.69
C VAL A 92 -3.21 -0.17 0.49
N MET A 93 -2.64 -1.30 0.93
CA MET A 93 -3.12 -2.01 2.12
C MET A 93 -3.00 -1.17 3.39
N SER A 94 -1.95 -0.35 3.52
CA SER A 94 -1.83 0.59 4.63
C SER A 94 -2.93 1.66 4.61
N ALA A 95 -3.31 2.15 3.43
CA ALA A 95 -4.43 3.08 3.28
C ALA A 95 -5.77 2.40 3.61
N VAL A 96 -5.97 1.15 3.21
CA VAL A 96 -7.13 0.32 3.59
C VAL A 96 -7.21 0.17 5.11
N THR A 97 -6.10 -0.21 5.77
CA THR A 97 -6.04 -0.33 7.23
C THR A 97 -6.34 0.99 7.93
N PHE A 98 -5.78 2.10 7.43
CA PHE A 98 -6.09 3.44 7.95
C PHE A 98 -7.58 3.76 7.83
N LEU A 99 -8.18 3.54 6.65
CA LEU A 99 -9.61 3.77 6.42
C LEU A 99 -10.47 2.92 7.34
N TRP A 100 -10.15 1.63 7.46
CA TRP A 100 -10.85 0.70 8.34
C TRP A 100 -10.80 1.14 9.80
N GLN A 101 -9.60 1.44 10.33
CA GLN A 101 -9.41 1.89 11.70
C GLN A 101 -10.16 3.20 11.98
N ASN A 102 -10.10 4.18 11.07
CA ASN A 102 -10.83 5.44 11.23
C ASN A 102 -12.35 5.25 11.13
N LEU A 103 -12.82 4.39 10.23
CA LEU A 103 -14.25 4.05 10.10
C LEU A 103 -14.80 3.38 11.36
N MET A 104 -13.97 2.67 12.12
CA MET A 104 -14.32 2.05 13.40
C MET A 104 -14.10 2.98 14.61
N ALA A 105 -13.09 3.86 14.56
CA ALA A 105 -12.77 4.79 15.64
C ALA A 105 -13.73 5.99 15.75
N CYS A 106 -14.52 6.30 14.71
CA CYS A 106 -15.54 7.36 14.74
C CYS A 106 -16.59 7.22 15.87
N HIS A 107 -16.61 6.12 16.63
CA HIS A 107 -17.44 6.02 17.83
C HIS A 107 -16.99 6.89 19.01
N ARG A 108 -15.75 7.41 19.02
CA ARG A 108 -15.22 8.16 20.17
C ARG A 108 -14.68 9.53 19.77
N ALA A 109 -15.59 10.50 19.83
CA ALA A 109 -15.32 11.93 20.01
C ALA A 109 -14.76 12.76 18.84
N ARG A 110 -15.47 13.85 18.56
CA ARG A 110 -14.97 15.14 18.06
C ARG A 110 -14.13 15.12 16.76
N GLN A 111 -14.80 15.07 15.62
CA GLN A 111 -14.42 15.95 14.50
C GLN A 111 -15.67 16.48 13.80
N LYS A 112 -16.18 17.63 14.28
CA LYS A 112 -17.28 18.37 13.62
C LYS A 112 -16.94 18.79 12.18
N ASN A 113 -15.67 18.74 11.78
CA ASN A 113 -15.17 19.28 10.52
C ASN A 113 -14.54 18.24 9.57
N TRP A 114 -14.45 16.96 9.95
CA TRP A 114 -13.88 15.92 9.06
C TRP A 114 -15.00 15.22 8.27
N GLN A 115 -15.56 15.95 7.31
CA GLN A 115 -16.64 15.50 6.42
C GLN A 115 -16.16 15.26 4.98
N PHE A 116 -14.87 15.02 4.76
CA PHE A 116 -14.38 14.76 3.40
C PHE A 116 -14.69 13.32 2.98
N GLY A 117 -15.73 13.16 2.17
CA GLY A 117 -15.96 11.99 1.31
C GLY A 117 -16.48 10.71 1.98
N PHE A 118 -16.62 10.66 3.31
CA PHE A 118 -17.16 9.49 3.99
C PHE A 118 -18.69 9.45 3.96
N PRO A 119 -19.31 8.30 3.64
CA PRO A 119 -20.77 8.15 3.75
C PRO A 119 -21.26 8.41 5.19
N LYS A 120 -22.46 8.97 5.33
CA LYS A 120 -23.07 9.26 6.63
C LYS A 120 -23.06 8.04 7.56
N GLU A 121 -22.89 8.28 8.85
CA GLU A 121 -23.03 7.23 9.87
C GLU A 121 -24.40 6.55 9.79
N GLY A 122 -24.39 5.21 9.90
CA GLY A 122 -25.59 4.39 9.74
C GLY A 122 -26.09 4.20 8.31
N SER A 123 -25.52 4.88 7.30
CA SER A 123 -25.94 4.69 5.91
C SER A 123 -25.56 3.29 5.39
N GLU A 124 -26.40 2.74 4.52
CA GLU A 124 -26.17 1.48 3.82
C GLU A 124 -24.81 1.47 3.10
N LYS A 125 -24.48 2.58 2.42
CA LYS A 125 -23.17 2.78 1.76
C LYS A 125 -21.99 2.68 2.72
N ARG A 126 -22.11 3.17 3.96
CA ARG A 126 -21.04 3.03 4.97
C ARG A 126 -20.87 1.58 5.40
N GLN A 127 -21.97 0.85 5.56
CA GLN A 127 -21.94 -0.57 5.94
C GLN A 127 -21.36 -1.43 4.82
N GLU A 128 -21.73 -1.16 3.57
CA GLU A 128 -21.18 -1.80 2.39
C GLU A 128 -19.66 -1.55 2.27
N MET A 129 -19.23 -0.30 2.41
CA MET A 129 -17.81 0.05 2.41
C MET A 129 -17.05 -0.66 3.54
N LYS A 130 -17.63 -0.74 4.74
CA LYS A 130 -17.04 -1.54 5.84
C LYS A 130 -16.86 -3.00 5.42
N LYS A 131 -17.91 -3.67 4.93
CA LYS A 131 -17.83 -5.07 4.50
C LYS A 131 -16.74 -5.28 3.44
N HIS A 132 -16.64 -4.38 2.46
CA HIS A 132 -15.62 -4.49 1.42
C HIS A 132 -14.20 -4.30 1.95
N LEU A 133 -13.97 -3.32 2.84
CA LEU A 133 -12.65 -3.12 3.46
C LEU A 133 -12.28 -4.30 4.38
N GLU A 134 -13.25 -4.84 5.13
CA GLU A 134 -13.03 -6.02 5.97
C GLU A 134 -12.66 -7.25 5.13
N GLN A 135 -13.41 -7.49 4.05
CA GLN A 135 -13.13 -8.59 3.13
C GLN A 135 -11.75 -8.44 2.49
N ALA A 136 -11.41 -7.24 2.04
CA ALA A 136 -10.08 -6.93 1.51
C ALA A 136 -8.95 -7.24 2.49
N MET A 137 -9.13 -6.91 3.79
CA MET A 137 -8.15 -7.23 4.81
C MET A 137 -8.03 -8.74 5.05
N LYS A 138 -9.14 -9.48 5.05
CA LYS A 138 -9.14 -10.95 5.16
C LYS A 138 -8.47 -11.59 3.95
N ASP A 139 -8.82 -11.15 2.75
CA ASP A 139 -8.23 -11.66 1.50
C ASP A 139 -6.72 -11.36 1.44
N HIS A 140 -6.29 -10.18 1.90
CA HIS A 140 -4.87 -9.87 2.03
C HIS A 140 -4.14 -10.83 2.96
N GLN A 141 -4.70 -11.11 4.14
CA GLN A 141 -4.12 -12.06 5.09
C GLN A 141 -4.02 -13.45 4.48
N VAL A 142 -5.10 -13.94 3.87
CA VAL A 142 -5.13 -15.26 3.22
C VAL A 142 -4.12 -15.34 2.09
N ARG A 143 -4.08 -14.34 1.19
CA ARG A 143 -3.17 -14.35 0.04
C ARG A 143 -1.70 -14.21 0.43
N MET A 144 -1.41 -13.50 1.53
CA MET A 144 -0.03 -13.34 2.02
C MET A 144 0.45 -14.52 2.88
N LEU A 145 -0.41 -15.05 3.75
CA LEU A 145 -0.06 -16.06 4.75
C LEU A 145 -0.31 -17.50 4.28
N LEU A 146 -1.37 -17.73 3.50
CA LEU A 146 -1.84 -19.09 3.14
C LEU A 146 -1.49 -19.46 1.69
N ASP A 147 -1.68 -18.57 0.71
CA ASP A 147 -1.39 -18.85 -0.71
C ASP A 147 0.03 -18.44 -1.16
N GLY A 148 0.83 -17.90 -0.22
CA GLY A 148 2.07 -17.11 -0.38
C GLY A 148 3.01 -17.40 -1.56
N GLY A 149 2.58 -17.15 -2.80
CA GLY A 149 3.44 -17.15 -3.99
C GLY A 149 4.52 -16.08 -3.87
N ILE A 150 4.15 -14.89 -3.36
CA ILE A 150 5.08 -13.78 -3.14
C ILE A 150 6.13 -14.15 -2.09
N MET A 151 5.68 -14.67 -0.94
CA MET A 151 6.60 -15.00 0.15
C MET A 151 7.56 -16.13 -0.25
N ARG A 152 7.07 -17.12 -1.01
CA ARG A 152 7.91 -18.18 -1.59
C ARG A 152 8.91 -17.62 -2.60
N CYS A 153 8.47 -16.74 -3.50
CA CYS A 153 9.33 -16.08 -4.48
C CYS A 153 10.47 -15.30 -3.79
N LEU A 154 10.14 -14.43 -2.82
CA LEU A 154 11.13 -13.63 -2.11
C LEU A 154 12.11 -14.49 -1.29
N LYS A 155 11.63 -15.57 -0.66
CA LYS A 155 12.50 -16.52 0.06
C LYS A 155 13.43 -17.27 -0.90
N SER A 156 12.91 -17.75 -2.03
CA SER A 156 13.72 -18.38 -3.09
C SER A 156 14.83 -17.46 -3.57
N TRP A 157 14.54 -16.17 -3.74
CA TRP A 157 15.56 -15.20 -4.13
C TRP A 157 16.64 -15.00 -3.07
N ILE A 158 16.28 -15.00 -1.78
CA ILE A 158 17.27 -14.95 -0.70
C ILE A 158 18.16 -16.20 -0.75
N GLU A 159 17.58 -17.39 -0.88
CA GLU A 159 18.31 -18.65 -0.97
C GLU A 159 19.27 -18.67 -2.17
N GLU A 160 18.85 -18.18 -3.34
CA GLU A 160 19.72 -18.02 -4.52
C GLU A 160 20.91 -17.07 -4.27
N LEU A 161 20.66 -15.94 -3.62
CA LEU A 161 21.69 -14.96 -3.30
C LEU A 161 22.68 -15.49 -2.25
N GLU A 162 22.19 -16.23 -1.26
CA GLU A 162 23.04 -16.91 -0.26
C GLU A 162 23.91 -17.99 -0.91
N ALA A 163 23.33 -18.84 -1.76
CA ALA A 163 24.06 -19.88 -2.48
C ALA A 163 25.14 -19.29 -3.40
N SER A 164 24.83 -18.21 -4.14
CA SER A 164 25.82 -17.53 -4.99
C SER A 164 26.94 -16.86 -4.19
N SER A 165 26.66 -16.38 -2.98
CA SER A 165 27.66 -15.81 -2.07
C SER A 165 28.62 -16.87 -1.51
N GLN A 166 28.11 -18.07 -1.22
CA GLN A 166 28.93 -19.21 -0.80
C GLN A 166 29.86 -19.68 -1.92
N GLN A 167 29.39 -19.65 -3.17
CA GLN A 167 30.20 -20.03 -4.33
C GLN A 167 31.25 -18.97 -4.71
N ASN A 168 30.96 -17.69 -4.50
CA ASN A 168 31.85 -16.59 -4.86
C ASN A 168 31.93 -15.53 -3.75
N PRO A 169 32.97 -15.58 -2.90
CA PRO A 169 33.14 -14.64 -1.79
C PRO A 169 33.21 -13.16 -2.20
N ARG A 170 33.54 -12.85 -3.46
CA ARG A 170 33.57 -11.46 -3.96
C ARG A 170 32.19 -10.85 -4.12
N LEU A 171 31.13 -11.66 -4.12
CA LEU A 171 29.76 -11.20 -4.27
C LEU A 171 29.06 -10.97 -2.93
N ILE A 172 29.70 -11.30 -1.80
CA ILE A 172 29.09 -11.25 -0.46
C ILE A 172 28.47 -9.88 -0.21
N ASP A 173 29.24 -8.79 -0.29
CA ASP A 173 28.74 -7.45 0.05
C ASP A 173 27.53 -7.04 -0.80
N LYS A 174 27.61 -7.26 -2.13
CA LYS A 174 26.54 -6.92 -3.07
C LYS A 174 25.29 -7.77 -2.87
N ASN A 175 25.46 -9.06 -2.58
CA ASN A 175 24.34 -9.96 -2.35
C ASN A 175 23.70 -9.69 -0.98
N THR A 176 24.49 -9.37 0.05
CA THR A 176 23.98 -8.95 1.36
C THR A 176 23.12 -7.69 1.23
N GLU A 177 23.54 -6.68 0.47
CA GLU A 177 22.73 -5.49 0.20
C GLU A 177 21.36 -5.85 -0.41
N ARG A 178 21.35 -6.72 -1.44
CA ARG A 178 20.12 -7.20 -2.08
C ARG A 178 19.23 -8.02 -1.15
N ILE A 179 19.82 -8.88 -0.33
CA ILE A 179 19.09 -9.66 0.67
C ILE A 179 18.43 -8.72 1.69
N CYS A 180 19.15 -7.70 2.16
CA CYS A 180 18.60 -6.67 3.05
C CYS A 180 17.42 -5.93 2.40
N ASP A 181 17.55 -5.56 1.13
CA ASP A 181 16.46 -4.94 0.37
C ASP A 181 15.22 -5.85 0.28
N ILE A 182 15.40 -7.13 -0.07
CA ILE A 182 14.31 -8.10 -0.13
C ILE A 182 13.64 -8.26 1.25
N HIS A 183 14.43 -8.34 2.32
CA HIS A 183 13.90 -8.38 3.69
C HIS A 183 13.09 -7.13 4.05
N ALA A 184 13.53 -5.94 3.65
CA ALA A 184 12.75 -4.72 3.87
C ALA A 184 11.36 -4.80 3.20
N HIS A 185 11.27 -5.39 2.01
CA HIS A 185 10.01 -5.59 1.30
C HIS A 185 9.11 -6.64 2.00
N ILE A 186 9.70 -7.72 2.53
CA ILE A 186 8.97 -8.68 3.36
C ILE A 186 8.38 -7.98 4.60
N LEU A 187 9.16 -7.17 5.30
CA LEU A 187 8.68 -6.43 6.47
C LEU A 187 7.56 -5.46 6.11
N LEU A 188 7.65 -4.77 4.96
CA LEU A 188 6.58 -3.88 4.48
C LEU A 188 5.27 -4.64 4.23
N LEU A 189 5.33 -5.85 3.67
CA LEU A 189 4.16 -6.69 3.46
C LEU A 189 3.55 -7.15 4.79
N LEU A 190 4.38 -7.59 5.73
CA LEU A 190 3.92 -8.10 7.02
C LEU A 190 3.39 -7.00 7.95
N ARG A 191 3.80 -5.73 7.77
CA ARG A 191 3.38 -4.60 8.61
C ARG A 191 1.87 -4.43 8.74
N SER A 192 1.14 -4.74 7.67
CA SER A 192 -0.31 -4.51 7.58
C SER A 192 -1.13 -5.71 8.05
N LEU A 193 -0.48 -6.81 8.40
CA LEU A 193 -1.14 -7.97 9.00
C LEU A 193 -1.45 -7.63 10.47
N PRO A 194 -2.68 -7.84 10.94
CA PRO A 194 -2.95 -7.79 12.36
C PRO A 194 -2.10 -8.88 13.02
N LEU A 195 -1.30 -8.48 14.00
CA LEU A 195 -0.73 -9.42 14.95
C LEU A 195 -1.91 -10.07 15.65
N GLU A 196 -2.23 -11.33 15.33
CA GLU A 196 -3.18 -12.08 16.12
C GLU A 196 -2.67 -12.07 17.57
N ALA A 197 -3.43 -11.41 18.43
CA ALA A 197 -3.18 -11.33 19.85
C ALA A 197 -3.44 -12.70 20.46
N LYS A 198 -2.40 -13.55 20.47
CA LYS A 198 -2.33 -14.91 21.06
C LYS A 198 -3.42 -15.90 20.59
N PRO A 199 -3.05 -17.15 20.25
CA PRO A 199 -4.04 -18.22 20.31
C PRO A 199 -4.54 -18.34 21.75
N ALA A 200 -5.86 -18.34 21.91
CA ALA A 200 -6.54 -18.65 23.16
C ALA A 200 -6.28 -20.11 23.58
#